data_AF-A0A6P2J991-F1
#
_entry.id   AF-A0A6P2J991-F1
#
_cell.length_a   1.000
_cell.length_b   1.000
_cell.length_c   1.000
_cell.angle_alpha   90.00
_cell.angle_beta   90.00
_cell.angle_gamma   90.00
#
_symmetry.space_group_name_H-M   'P 1'
#
loop_
_entity.id
_entity.type
_entity.pdbx_description
1 polymer ?
#
loop_
_entity_poly.entity_id
_entity_poly.type
_entity_poly.pdbx_seq_one_letter_code
_entity_poly.pdbx_strand_id
1 'polypeptide(L)' 'MTDGYDCYQNALAERVNGILKGEFLLQRPADLEQAAKMVEQSVRIYNHERPHAALKYKTPDAVHRAF' A
#
# COMPACT_ATOMS: atom_id res chain seq x y z
N MET A 1 12.84 23.33 -3.88
CA MET A 1 12.00 23.52 -2.68
C MET A 1 10.59 23.20 -3.11
N THR A 2 9.91 22.30 -2.40
CA THR A 2 8.95 21.32 -2.89
C THR A 2 7.60 21.89 -3.35
N ASP A 3 7.37 21.96 -4.66
CA ASP A 3 6.15 22.47 -5.29
C ASP A 3 5.14 21.33 -5.59
N GLY A 4 4.74 20.57 -4.56
CA GLY A 4 3.99 19.32 -4.82
C GLY A 4 3.14 18.81 -3.67
N TYR A 5 2.62 19.69 -2.81
CA TYR A 5 1.61 19.28 -1.82
C TYR A 5 0.24 19.19 -2.48
N ASP A 6 0.09 18.20 -3.35
CA ASP A 6 -1.17 17.89 -4.01
C ASP A 6 -2.04 17.11 -3.01
N CYS A 7 -3.08 17.75 -2.48
CA CYS A 7 -3.99 17.15 -1.50
C CYS A 7 -4.58 15.82 -2.00
N TYR A 8 -4.64 15.64 -3.32
CA TYR A 8 -5.08 14.41 -3.96
C TYR A 8 -4.11 13.24 -3.75
N GLN A 9 -2.80 13.50 -3.78
CA GLN A 9 -1.76 12.50 -3.49
C GLN A 9 -1.81 12.08 -2.02
N ASN A 10 -2.05 13.03 -1.11
CA ASN A 10 -2.25 12.72 0.31
C ASN A 10 -3.51 11.88 0.53
N ALA A 11 -4.64 12.23 -0.09
CA ALA A 11 -5.87 11.46 0.02
C ALA A 11 -5.72 10.03 -0.54
N LEU A 12 -4.98 9.86 -1.64
CA LEU A 12 -4.65 8.54 -2.18
C LEU A 12 -3.76 7.75 -1.20
N ALA A 13 -2.72 8.38 -0.66
CA ALA A 13 -1.84 7.75 0.32
C ALA A 13 -2.59 7.37 1.61
N GLU A 14 -3.47 8.23 2.12
CA GLU A 14 -4.32 7.96 3.28
C GLU A 14 -5.24 6.77 3.04
N ARG A 15 -5.84 6.66 1.85
CA ARG A 15 -6.68 5.52 1.49
C ARG A 15 -5.87 4.21 1.48
N VAL A 16 -4.68 4.21 0.88
CA VAL A 16 -3.79 3.03 0.87
C VAL A 16 -3.37 2.68 2.30
N ASN A 17 -2.99 3.67 3.12
CA ASN A 17 -2.63 3.47 4.51
C ASN A 17 -3.79 2.91 5.34
N GLY A 18 -5.02 3.35 5.09
CA GLY A 18 -6.23 2.81 5.72
C GLY A 18 -6.42 1.32 5.41
N ILE A 19 -6.23 0.92 4.16
CA ILE A 19 -6.28 -0.49 3.73
C ILE A 19 -5.17 -1.31 4.40
N LEU A 20 -3.93 -0.84 4.36
CA LEU A 20 -2.80 -1.56 4.96
C LEU A 20 -2.99 -1.74 6.48
N LYS A 21 -3.45 -0.70 7.17
CA LYS A 21 -3.72 -0.74 8.61
C LYS A 21 -4.92 -1.62 8.97
N GLY A 22 -6.00 -1.55 8.20
CA GLY A 22 -7.24 -2.27 8.50
C GLY A 22 -7.24 -3.74 8.07
N GLU A 23 -6.57 -4.07 6.97
CA GLU A 23 -6.62 -5.42 6.38
C GLU A 23 -5.36 -6.26 6.67
N PHE A 24 -4.18 -5.62 6.86
CA PHE A 24 -2.91 -6.36 6.97
C PHE A 24 -2.24 -6.24 8.34
N LEU A 25 -2.36 -5.11 9.03
CA LEU A 25 -1.85 -4.91 10.39
C LEU A 25 -2.88 -5.35 11.46
N LEU A 26 -3.37 -6.58 11.34
CA LEU A 26 -4.35 -7.18 12.27
C LEU A 26 -3.78 -7.42 13.68
N GLN A 27 -2.46 -7.35 13.82
CA GLN A 27 -1.71 -7.59 15.05
C GLN A 27 -0.88 -6.35 15.37
N ARG A 28 -0.81 -5.99 16.65
CA ARG A 28 0.08 -4.91 17.08
C ARG A 28 1.53 -5.43 17.06
N PRO A 29 2.46 -4.77 16.36
CA PRO A 29 3.87 -5.14 16.42
C PRO A 29 4.43 -4.91 17.83
N ALA A 30 5.32 -5.80 18.27
CA ALA A 30 6.01 -5.70 19.55
C ALA A 30 7.01 -4.54 19.56
N ASP A 31 7.74 -4.35 18.44
CA ASP A 31 8.81 -3.36 18.32
C ASP A 31 8.80 -2.69 16.94
N LEU A 32 9.57 -1.60 16.81
CA LEU A 32 9.65 -0.82 15.57
C LEU A 32 10.16 -1.64 14.38
N GLU A 33 11.13 -2.53 14.61
CA GLU A 33 11.64 -3.43 13.56
C GLU A 33 10.58 -4.40 13.05
N GLN A 34 9.77 -4.93 13.97
CA GLN A 34 8.66 -5.80 13.59
C GLN A 34 7.59 -5.01 12.83
N ALA A 35 7.28 -3.79 13.26
CA ALA A 35 6.36 -2.91 12.57
C ALA A 35 6.82 -2.63 11.13
N ALA A 36 8.12 -2.32 10.95
CA ALA A 36 8.71 -2.08 9.63
C ALA A 36 8.58 -3.32 8.71
N LYS A 37 8.89 -4.52 9.23
CA LYS A 37 8.74 -5.77 8.48
C LYS A 37 7.28 -6.05 8.11
N MET A 38 6.35 -5.87 9.04
CA MET A 38 4.93 -6.07 8.78
C MET A 38 4.42 -5.10 7.72
N VAL A 39 4.84 -3.83 7.76
CA VAL A 39 4.49 -2.83 6.73
C VAL A 39 5.07 -3.22 5.38
N GLU A 40 6.34 -3.61 5.32
CA GLU A 40 7.00 -4.05 4.08
C GLU A 40 6.25 -5.25 3.46
N GLN A 41 5.91 -6.25 4.27
CA GLN A 41 5.15 -7.41 3.83
C GLN A 41 3.75 -7.01 3.32
N SER A 42 3.07 -6.12 4.04
CA SER A 42 1.74 -5.62 3.65
C SER A 42 1.78 -4.90 2.30
N VAL A 43 2.78 -4.03 2.09
CA VAL A 43 3.00 -3.31 0.83
C VAL A 43 3.30 -4.29 -0.30
N ARG A 44 4.14 -5.30 -0.05
CA ARG A 44 4.47 -6.32 -1.04
C ARG A 44 3.24 -7.12 -1.47
N ILE A 45 2.42 -7.58 -0.52
CA ILE A 45 1.19 -8.33 -0.82
C ILE A 45 0.22 -7.44 -1.60
N TYR A 46 0.05 -6.18 -1.20
CA TYR A 46 -0.82 -5.23 -1.91
C TYR A 46 -0.41 -5.01 -3.37
N ASN A 47 0.90 -4.91 -3.63
CA ASN A 47 1.46 -4.60 -4.95
C ASN A 47 1.61 -5.82 -5.87
N HIS A 48 1.87 -7.00 -5.32
CA HIS A 48 2.19 -8.18 -6.14
C HIS A 48 1.13 -9.28 -6.10
N GLU A 49 0.33 -9.36 -5.04
CA GLU A 49 -0.55 -10.50 -4.80
C GLU A 49 -2.03 -10.13 -4.77
N ARG A 50 -2.38 -8.91 -4.34
CA ARG A 50 -3.77 -8.45 -4.30
C ARG A 50 -4.28 -8.09 -5.71
N PRO A 51 -5.26 -8.81 -6.26
CA PRO A 51 -5.93 -8.39 -7.47
C PRO A 51 -6.88 -7.23 -7.16
N HIS A 52 -6.80 -6.13 -7.92
CA HIS A 52 -7.67 -4.98 -7.71
C HIS A 52 -8.78 -4.94 -8.76
N ALA A 53 -10.03 -4.86 -8.32
CA ALA A 53 -11.18 -4.77 -9.23
C ALA A 53 -11.07 -3.55 -10.17
N ALA A 54 -10.57 -2.41 -9.67
CA ALA A 54 -10.30 -1.21 -10.46
C ALA A 54 -9.24 -1.42 -11.56
N LEU A 55 -8.34 -2.39 -11.37
CA LEU A 55 -7.30 -2.77 -12.33
C LEU A 55 -7.69 -4.00 -13.17
N LYS A 56 -8.99 -4.28 -13.33
CA LYS A 56 -9.49 -5.47 -14.03
C LYS A 56 -8.92 -6.78 -13.46
N TYR A 57 -8.86 -6.87 -12.12
CA TYR A 57 -8.30 -8.01 -11.38
C TYR A 57 -6.80 -8.24 -11.61
N LYS A 58 -6.08 -7.23 -12.10
CA LYS A 58 -4.61 -7.25 -12.14
C LYS A 58 -4.03 -6.70 -10.85
N THR A 59 -2.79 -7.08 -10.56
CA THR A 59 -2.02 -6.51 -9.45
C THR A 59 -1.41 -5.17 -9.88
N PRO A 60 -1.12 -4.25 -8.96
CA PRO A 60 -0.53 -2.96 -9.29
C PRO A 60 0.81 -3.12 -10.03
N ASP A 61 1.65 -4.07 -9.60
CA ASP A 61 2.91 -4.39 -10.27
C ASP A 61 2.70 -4.91 -11.70
N ALA A 62 1.69 -5.76 -11.93
CA ALA A 62 1.38 -6.25 -13.28
C ALA A 62 0.89 -5.15 -14.22
N VAL A 63 0.21 -4.12 -13.71
CA VAL A 63 -0.19 -2.94 -14.51
C VAL A 63 1.01 -2.03 -14.73
N HIS A 64 1.85 -1.83 -13.72
CA HIS A 64 3.00 -0.94 -13.81
C HIS A 64 4.11 -1.47 -14.73
N ARG A 65 4.35 -2.80 -14.74
CA ARG A 65 5.32 -3.46 -15.64
C ARG A 65 4.83 -3.60 -17.09
N ALA A 66 3.54 -3.39 -17.35
CA ALA A 66 2.95 -3.54 -18.68
C ALA A 66 3.06 -2.26 -19.54
N PHE A 67 3.73 -1.21 -19.04
CA PHE A 67 4.00 0.05 -19.73
C PHE A 67 5.51 0.33 -19.83
#